data_AF-A0A928NP96-F1
#
_entry.id   AF-A0A928NP96-F1
#
_cell.length_a   1.000
_cell.length_b   1.000
_cell.length_c   1.000
_cell.angle_alpha   90.00
_cell.angle_beta   90.00
_cell.angle_gamma   90.00
#
_symmetry.space_group_name_H-M   'P 1'
#
loop_
_entity.id
_entity.type
_entity.pdbx_description
1 polymer ?
#
loop_
_entity_poly.entity_id
_entity_poly.type
_entity_poly.pdbx_seq_one_letter_code
_entity_poly.pdbx_strand_id
1 'polypeptide(L)'
;MADSGALIIQAHPFREAAYIDHIRLFPCHIHGVEIENACRTESQNRMAKLYAEHYGFLEFAGTDNHIGSRQKQLAGICTDQPVCDVEDFIEKVKGKKTKIFTIVNE
;
A
#
# COMPACT_ATOMS: atom_id res chain seq x y z
N MET A 1 -14.21 12.90 1.01
CA MET A 1 -13.08 12.40 0.19
C MET A 1 -13.49 11.20 -0.63
N ALA A 2 -13.91 10.08 -0.01
CA ALA A 2 -14.46 8.94 -0.76
C ALA A 2 -15.68 9.35 -1.60
N ASP A 3 -16.63 10.05 -0.96
CA ASP A 3 -17.83 10.60 -1.62
C ASP A 3 -17.53 11.66 -2.69
N SER A 4 -16.29 12.14 -2.75
CA SER A 4 -15.80 13.10 -3.72
C SER A 4 -15.03 12.44 -4.87
N GLY A 5 -15.06 11.10 -4.96
CA GLY A 5 -14.45 10.32 -6.04
C GLY A 5 -13.01 9.85 -5.80
N ALA A 6 -12.43 10.09 -4.61
CA ALA A 6 -11.05 9.70 -4.32
C ALA A 6 -10.91 8.18 -4.12
N LEU A 7 -9.86 7.59 -4.71
CA LEU A 7 -9.35 6.28 -4.30
C LEU A 7 -8.51 6.45 -3.04
N ILE A 8 -8.86 5.72 -1.97
CA ILE A 8 -8.27 5.88 -0.63
C ILE A 8 -7.62 4.58 -0.21
N ILE A 9 -6.32 4.62 0.03
CA ILE A 9 -5.51 3.49 0.49
C ILE A 9 -4.95 3.84 1.87
N GLN A 10 -5.17 2.96 2.86
CA GLN A 10 -4.57 3.14 4.17
C GLN A 10 -3.11 2.70 4.15
N ALA A 11 -2.19 3.66 4.28
CA ALA A 11 -0.74 3.39 4.32
C ALA A 11 -0.35 2.67 5.62
N HIS A 12 0.53 1.66 5.48
CA HIS A 12 1.14 0.84 6.53
C HIS A 12 0.37 0.85 7.87
N PRO A 13 -0.86 0.29 7.94
CA PRO A 13 -1.82 0.58 9.00
C PRO A 13 -1.39 0.08 10.39
N PHE A 14 -0.50 -0.92 10.42
CA PHE A 14 0.03 -1.51 11.66
C PHE A 14 1.39 -0.92 12.07
N ARG A 15 1.75 0.26 11.57
CA ARG A 15 3.00 0.93 11.98
C ARG A 15 2.98 1.23 13.48
N GLU A 16 4.01 0.74 14.15
CA GLU A 16 4.37 1.09 15.51
C GLU A 16 5.62 1.97 15.52
N ALA A 17 5.61 2.99 16.36
CA ALA A 17 6.74 3.86 16.63
C ALA A 17 6.53 4.51 18.01
N ALA A 18 7.59 4.98 18.66
CA ALA A 18 7.51 5.55 20.00
C ALA A 18 6.54 6.75 20.15
N TYR A 19 6.22 7.43 19.04
CA TYR A 19 5.30 8.57 19.01
C TYR A 19 3.87 8.18 18.55
N ILE A 20 3.60 6.90 18.30
CA ILE A 20 2.29 6.38 17.90
C ILE A 20 1.69 5.69 19.12
N ASP A 21 0.61 6.27 19.64
CA ASP A 21 -0.06 5.78 20.85
C ASP A 21 -0.82 4.46 20.63
N HIS A 22 -1.53 4.30 19.50
CA HIS A 22 -2.26 3.09 19.17
C HIS A 22 -2.49 2.94 17.66
N ILE A 23 -2.79 1.71 17.24
CA ILE A 23 -3.21 1.40 15.87
C ILE A 23 -4.62 1.93 15.61
N ARG A 24 -4.81 2.60 14.46
CA ARG A 24 -6.11 3.11 14.01
C ARG A 24 -6.45 2.52 12.65
N LEU A 25 -7.61 1.87 12.55
CA LEU A 25 -8.12 1.28 11.32
C LEU A 25 -9.42 1.99 10.92
N PHE A 26 -9.64 2.16 9.62
CA PHE A 26 -10.82 2.85 9.09
C PHE A 26 -11.55 2.00 8.03
N PRO A 27 -11.99 0.77 8.37
CA PRO A 27 -12.46 -0.19 7.37
C PRO A 27 -13.65 0.31 6.54
N CYS A 28 -14.47 1.22 7.08
CA CYS A 28 -15.62 1.79 6.38
C CYS A 28 -15.30 3.02 5.52
N HIS A 29 -14.04 3.48 5.49
CA HIS A 29 -13.66 4.75 4.85
C HIS A 29 -12.52 4.61 3.82
N ILE A 30 -12.08 3.39 3.56
CA ILE A 30 -10.95 3.09 2.68
C ILE A 30 -11.36 2.08 1.61
N HIS A 31 -10.63 2.09 0.49
CA HIS A 31 -10.80 1.14 -0.61
C HIS A 31 -9.70 0.06 -0.60
N GLY A 32 -8.56 0.36 -0.01
CA GLY A 32 -7.39 -0.48 -0.03
C GLY A 32 -6.47 -0.27 1.17
N VAL A 33 -5.47 -1.15 1.27
CA VAL A 33 -4.46 -1.15 2.31
C VAL A 33 -3.09 -1.35 1.66
N GLU A 34 -2.10 -0.60 2.13
CA GLU A 34 -0.70 -0.92 1.84
C GLU A 34 -0.28 -2.13 2.70
N ILE A 35 -0.23 -3.30 2.06
CA ILE A 35 0.09 -4.57 2.72
C ILE A 35 1.59 -4.84 2.78
N GLU A 36 2.37 -4.16 1.93
CA GLU A 36 3.82 -4.30 1.86
C GLU A 36 4.47 -2.92 1.83
N ASN A 37 5.21 -2.60 2.89
CA ASN A 37 6.01 -1.38 2.94
C ASN A 37 7.47 -1.70 3.25
N ALA A 38 8.39 -1.26 2.40
CA ALA A 38 9.81 -1.61 2.52
C ALA A 38 10.49 -1.03 3.78
N CYS A 39 9.89 -0.03 4.41
CA CYS A 39 10.38 0.57 5.64
C CYS A 39 9.67 0.04 6.90
N ARG A 40 8.81 -0.98 6.78
CA ARG A 40 8.12 -1.63 7.89
C ARG A 40 8.66 -3.03 8.16
N THR A 41 8.30 -3.57 9.32
CA THR A 41 8.68 -4.94 9.70
C THR A 41 7.77 -5.96 9.04
N GLU A 42 8.26 -7.19 8.88
CA GLU A 42 7.49 -8.31 8.34
C GLU A 42 6.18 -8.54 9.11
N SER A 43 6.21 -8.44 10.44
CA SER A 43 5.02 -8.59 11.28
C SER A 43 3.96 -7.53 10.96
N GLN A 44 4.37 -6.27 10.74
CA GLN A 44 3.46 -5.18 10.41
C GLN A 44 2.83 -5.37 9.02
N ASN A 45 3.64 -5.76 8.03
CA ASN A 45 3.16 -6.08 6.69
C ASN A 45 2.21 -7.30 6.70
N ARG A 46 2.54 -8.33 7.48
CA ARG A 46 1.68 -9.52 7.66
C ARG A 46 0.32 -9.16 8.26
N MET A 47 0.28 -8.28 9.27
CA MET A 47 -0.99 -7.83 9.84
C MET A 47 -1.80 -7.00 8.86
N ALA A 48 -1.14 -6.14 8.07
CA ALA A 48 -1.79 -5.36 7.01
C ALA A 48 -2.41 -6.28 5.94
N LYS A 49 -1.70 -7.34 5.55
CA LYS A 49 -2.20 -8.36 4.63
C LYS A 49 -3.43 -9.09 5.17
N LEU A 50 -3.38 -9.61 6.40
CA LEU A 50 -4.52 -10.29 7.03
C LEU A 50 -5.76 -9.36 7.11
N TYR A 51 -5.54 -8.08 7.43
CA TYR A 51 -6.59 -7.07 7.44
C TYR A 51 -7.19 -6.84 6.05
N ALA A 52 -6.35 -6.73 5.02
CA ALA A 52 -6.81 -6.58 3.64
C ALA A 52 -7.62 -7.79 3.16
N GLU A 53 -7.14 -9.01 3.43
CA GLU A 53 -7.80 -10.26 3.07
C GLU A 53 -9.17 -10.40 3.75
N HIS A 54 -9.27 -10.07 5.05
CA HIS A 54 -10.51 -10.20 5.80
C HIS A 54 -11.65 -9.32 5.27
N TYR A 55 -11.33 -8.09 4.86
CA TYR A 55 -12.31 -7.13 4.35
C TYR A 55 -12.41 -7.11 2.81
N GLY A 56 -11.58 -7.88 2.11
CA GLY A 56 -11.52 -7.90 0.65
C GLY A 56 -11.00 -6.60 0.02
N PHE A 57 -10.14 -5.87 0.74
CA PHE A 57 -9.57 -4.60 0.29
C PHE A 57 -8.63 -4.76 -0.90
N LEU A 58 -8.43 -3.66 -1.64
CA LEU A 58 -7.36 -3.57 -2.64
C LEU A 58 -6.00 -3.60 -1.94
N GLU A 59 -5.05 -4.33 -2.53
CA GLU A 59 -3.71 -4.51 -1.96
C GLU A 59 -2.71 -3.58 -2.65
N PHE A 60 -1.99 -2.81 -1.84
CA PHE A 60 -0.96 -1.88 -2.30
C PHE A 60 0.39 -2.19 -1.67
N ALA A 61 1.43 -1.65 -2.28
CA ALA A 61 2.77 -1.70 -1.75
C ALA A 61 3.54 -0.40 -2.04
N GLY A 62 4.51 -0.09 -1.20
CA GLY A 62 5.27 1.16 -1.30
C GLY A 62 6.62 1.09 -0.61
N THR A 63 7.54 1.92 -1.07
CA THR A 63 8.88 1.99 -0.45
C THR A 63 8.88 2.91 0.76
N ASP A 64 8.04 3.95 0.76
CA ASP A 64 8.09 5.05 1.73
C ASP A 64 9.49 5.66 1.89
N ASN A 65 10.14 5.92 0.75
CA ASN A 65 11.55 6.29 0.69
C ASN A 65 11.78 7.72 1.23
N HIS A 66 12.59 7.82 2.29
CA HIS A 66 13.02 9.08 2.90
C HIS A 66 14.54 9.32 2.83
N ILE A 67 15.30 8.37 2.26
CA ILE A 67 16.78 8.39 2.27
C ILE A 67 17.40 8.37 0.88
N GLY A 68 16.57 8.47 -0.17
CA GLY A 68 16.97 8.58 -1.57
C GLY A 68 17.60 7.28 -2.07
N SER A 69 18.72 7.39 -2.78
CA SER A 69 19.46 6.26 -3.34
C SER A 69 20.02 5.30 -2.28
N ARG A 70 20.10 5.71 -1.01
CA ARG A 70 20.56 4.86 0.10
C ARG A 70 19.54 3.83 0.55
N GLN A 71 18.30 3.93 0.07
CA GLN A 71 17.24 2.95 0.37
C GLN A 71 17.62 1.60 -0.23
N LYS A 72 17.77 0.56 0.59
CA LYS A 72 18.27 -0.75 0.14
C LYS A 72 17.20 -1.69 -0.43
N GLN A 73 15.96 -1.47 -0.06
CA GLN A 73 14.82 -2.26 -0.51
C GLN A 73 13.76 -1.33 -1.07
N LEU A 74 13.26 -1.65 -2.25
CA LEU A 74 12.15 -0.96 -2.87
C LEU A 74 10.96 -1.90 -2.91
N ALA A 75 9.79 -1.36 -2.64
CA ALA A 75 8.52 -2.04 -2.83
C ALA A 75 7.54 -1.13 -3.57
N GLY A 76 6.61 -1.74 -4.29
CA GLY A 76 5.65 -1.02 -5.11
C GLY A 76 4.63 -1.95 -5.77
N ILE A 77 3.74 -1.35 -6.54
CA ILE A 77 2.86 -2.06 -7.46
C ILE A 77 3.35 -1.89 -8.89
N CYS A 78 3.16 -2.94 -9.69
CA CYS A 78 3.39 -2.90 -11.13
C CYS A 78 2.17 -3.40 -11.88
N THR A 79 2.08 -3.00 -13.15
CA THR A 79 1.04 -3.40 -14.09
C THR A 79 1.69 -4.07 -15.28
N ASP A 80 1.01 -5.02 -15.91
CA ASP A 80 1.55 -5.72 -17.09
C ASP A 80 1.69 -4.80 -18.31
N GLN A 81 0.96 -3.68 -18.33
CA GLN A 81 1.02 -2.65 -19.36
C GLN A 81 1.28 -1.28 -18.73
N PRO A 82 2.00 -0.36 -19.41
CA PRO A 82 2.21 1.01 -18.93
C PRO A 82 0.90 1.69 -18.53
N VAL A 83 0.94 2.46 -17.45
CA VAL A 83 -0.17 3.32 -17.03
C VAL A 83 -0.14 4.57 -17.89
N CYS A 84 -1.24 4.87 -18.57
CA CYS A 84 -1.32 5.99 -19.52
C CYS A 84 -1.72 7.31 -18.84
N ASP A 85 -2.69 7.25 -17.94
CA ASP A 85 -3.25 8.39 -17.21
C ASP A 85 -3.80 7.94 -15.84
N VAL A 86 -4.43 8.87 -15.12
CA VAL A 86 -4.93 8.60 -13.77
C VAL A 86 -6.19 7.72 -13.80
N GLU A 87 -7.00 7.83 -14.84
CA GLU A 87 -8.19 7.01 -15.03
C GLU A 87 -7.82 5.55 -15.26
N ASP A 88 -6.89 5.28 -16.18
CA ASP A 88 -6.33 3.95 -16.45
C ASP A 88 -5.66 3.35 -15.20
N PHE A 89 -4.95 4.17 -14.42
CA PHE A 89 -4.42 3.73 -13.13
C PHE A 89 -5.53 3.24 -12.19
N ILE A 90 -6.58 4.05 -12.02
CA ILE A 90 -7.71 3.74 -11.14
C ILE A 90 -8.43 2.47 -11.61
N GLU A 91 -8.65 2.32 -12.92
CA GLU A 91 -9.27 1.14 -13.52
C GLU A 91 -8.44 -0.12 -13.30
N LYS A 92 -7.12 -0.05 -13.54
CA LYS A 92 -6.20 -1.18 -13.30
C LYS A 92 -6.19 -1.60 -11.84
N VAL A 93 -6.14 -0.63 -10.93
CA VAL A 93 -6.17 -0.88 -9.48
C VAL A 93 -7.50 -1.51 -9.07
N LYS A 94 -8.64 -0.88 -9.40
CA LYS A 94 -9.97 -1.40 -9.03
C LYS A 94 -10.28 -2.75 -9.68
N GLY A 95 -9.77 -2.98 -10.89
CA GLY A 95 -9.86 -4.24 -11.60
C GLY A 95 -8.89 -5.32 -11.10
N LYS A 96 -8.11 -5.06 -10.04
CA LYS A 96 -7.09 -5.95 -9.48
C LYS A 96 -6.08 -6.45 -10.53
N LYS A 97 -5.69 -5.56 -11.46
CA LYS A 97 -4.70 -5.82 -12.52
C LYS A 97 -3.29 -5.36 -12.14
N THR A 98 -3.02 -5.28 -10.84
CA THR A 98 -1.73 -4.86 -10.28
C THR A 98 -1.08 -6.04 -9.58
N LYS A 99 0.25 -6.11 -9.63
CA LYS A 99 1.07 -7.06 -8.88
C LYS A 99 1.94 -6.29 -7.90
N ILE A 100 2.14 -6.84 -6.71
CA ILE A 100 3.07 -6.29 -5.73
C ILE A 100 4.48 -6.82 -6.03
N PHE A 101 5.49 -5.97 -5.89
CA PHE A 101 6.89 -6.36 -5.98
C PHE A 101 7.69 -5.80 -4.79
N THR A 102 8.75 -6.53 -4.46
CA THR A 102 9.85 -6.07 -3.60
C THR A 102 11.16 -6.42 -4.28
N ILE A 103 12.09 -5.47 -4.37
CA ILE A 103 13.41 -5.63 -4.99
C ILE A 103 14.51 -5.03 -4.12
N VAL A 104 15.74 -5.51 -4.30
CA VAL A 104 16.93 -4.89 -3.74
C VAL A 104 17.35 -3.73 -4.63
N ASN A 105 17.70 -2.60 -4.01
CA ASN A 105 18.27 -1.44 -4.68
C ASN A 105 19.79 -1.55 -4.62
N GLU A 106 20.42 -1.83 -5.76
CA GLU A 106 21.88 -1.96 -5.91
C GLU A 106 22.57 -0.61 -6.16
#